data_AF-A0A142EGH2-F1
#
_entry.id   AF-A0A142EGH2-F1
#
_cell.length_a   1.000
_cell.length_b   1.000
_cell.length_c   1.000
_cell.angle_alpha   90.00
_cell.angle_beta   90.00
_cell.angle_gamma   90.00
#
_symmetry.space_group_name_H-M   'P 1'
#
loop_
_entity.id
_entity.type
_entity.pdbx_description
1 polymer ?
#
loop_
_entity_poly.entity_id
_entity_poly.type
_entity_poly.pdbx_seq_one_letter_code
_entity_poly.pdbx_strand_id
1 'polypeptide(L)'
;MNCSAFSFWFVCKIIFFFLSFNIQISIANPQENFLKCFSEYIPNNPANPKFIYTQHDQLYMSVLNSTIQNLRFTSDTTPKPLVIVTPSNVSHI
;
A
#
# COMPACT_ATOMS: atom_id res chain seq x y z
N MET A 1 4.00 36.35 46.43
CA MET A 1 3.18 35.21 45.97
C MET A 1 3.13 35.19 44.44
N ASN A 2 4.13 34.63 43.74
CA ASN A 2 4.12 34.50 42.26
C ASN A 2 4.61 33.12 41.78
N CYS A 3 4.73 32.13 42.67
CA CYS A 3 5.30 30.81 42.35
C CYS A 3 4.33 29.91 41.54
N SER A 4 3.02 30.14 41.67
CA SER A 4 1.98 29.31 41.04
C SER A 4 1.84 29.55 39.53
N ALA A 5 1.90 30.80 39.08
CA ALA A 5 1.67 31.15 37.67
C ALA A 5 2.81 30.68 36.74
N PHE A 6 4.06 30.72 37.22
CA PHE A 6 5.23 30.29 36.44
C PHE A 6 5.22 28.77 36.21
N SER A 7 4.85 28.01 37.25
CA SER A 7 4.63 26.56 37.16
C SER A 7 3.52 26.22 36.17
N PHE A 8 2.39 26.92 36.23
CA PHE A 8 1.26 26.69 35.36
C PHE A 8 1.59 26.91 33.87
N TRP A 9 2.35 27.97 33.57
CA TRP A 9 2.77 28.28 32.20
C TRP A 9 3.73 27.22 31.64
N PHE A 10 4.63 26.72 32.48
CA PHE A 10 5.56 25.65 32.12
C PHE A 10 4.84 24.33 31.82
N VAL A 11 3.85 23.98 32.65
CA VAL A 11 3.01 22.79 32.45
C VAL A 11 2.18 22.92 31.17
N CYS A 12 1.58 24.09 30.89
CA CYS A 12 0.84 24.32 29.64
C CYS A 12 1.73 24.18 28.39
N LYS A 13 2.98 24.67 28.44
CA LYS A 13 3.95 24.52 27.34
C LYS A 13 4.31 23.05 27.08
N ILE A 14 4.50 22.28 28.15
CA ILE A 14 4.76 20.83 28.08
C ILE A 14 3.57 20.12 27.42
N ILE A 15 2.33 20.42 27.86
CA ILE A 15 1.11 19.82 27.29
C ILE A 15 0.96 20.19 25.81
N PHE A 16 1.19 21.45 25.44
CA PHE A 16 1.11 21.89 24.04
C PHE A 16 2.16 21.23 23.14
N PHE A 17 3.37 21.01 23.67
CA PHE A 17 4.43 20.29 22.97
C PHE A 17 4.06 18.82 22.71
N PHE A 18 3.49 18.13 23.70
CA PHE A 18 2.99 16.76 23.52
C PHE A 18 1.76 16.68 22.59
N LEU A 19 0.88 17.69 22.61
CA LEU A 19 -0.28 17.76 21.72
C LEU A 19 0.11 17.98 20.25
N SER A 20 1.30 18.53 20.00
CA SER A 20 1.84 18.76 18.66
C SER A 20 2.39 17.47 18.02
N PHE A 21 2.61 16.43 18.83
CA PHE A 21 3.22 15.18 18.37
C PHE A 21 2.18 14.28 17.71
N ASN A 22 1.90 14.55 16.43
CA ASN A 22 1.12 13.64 15.61
C ASN A 22 1.98 12.42 15.28
N ILE A 23 1.75 11.31 15.98
CA ILE A 23 2.33 10.02 15.58
C ILE A 23 1.56 9.56 14.34
N GLN A 24 2.13 9.80 13.16
CA GLN A 24 1.62 9.22 11.93
C GLN A 24 1.94 7.72 11.93
N ILE A 25 0.99 6.92 12.41
CA ILE A 25 1.04 5.47 12.27
C ILE A 25 0.76 5.18 10.80
N SER A 26 1.81 4.98 9.99
CA SER A 26 1.62 4.43 8.65
C SER A 26 1.26 2.95 8.81
N ILE A 27 0.01 2.60 8.49
CA ILE A 27 -0.34 1.20 8.28
C ILE A 27 0.37 0.80 7.00
N ALA A 28 1.29 -0.15 7.08
CA ALA A 28 1.95 -0.67 5.89
C ALA A 28 0.89 -1.26 4.96
N ASN A 29 0.68 -0.65 3.81
CA ASN A 29 -0.13 -1.23 2.73
C ASN A 29 0.81 -2.07 1.85
N PRO A 30 0.79 -3.41 1.95
CA PRO A 30 1.72 -4.26 1.21
C PRO A 30 1.58 -4.10 -0.31
N GLN A 31 0.36 -3.82 -0.79
CA GLN A 31 0.09 -3.59 -2.20
C GLN A 31 0.77 -2.30 -2.69
N GLU A 32 0.56 -1.17 -2.02
CA GLU A 32 1.17 0.11 -2.39
C GLU A 32 2.70 0.06 -2.28
N ASN A 33 3.22 -0.55 -1.21
CA ASN A 33 4.65 -0.72 -1.01
C ASN A 33 5.27 -1.56 -2.14
N PHE A 34 4.61 -2.66 -2.53
CA PHE A 34 5.04 -3.47 -3.65
C PHE A 34 5.03 -2.69 -4.96
N LEU A 35 3.93 -1.98 -5.27
CA LEU A 35 3.80 -1.22 -6.52
C LEU A 35 4.84 -0.10 -6.61
N LYS A 36 5.13 0.57 -5.48
CA LYS A 36 6.16 1.60 -5.40
C LYS A 36 7.56 1.02 -5.61
N CYS A 37 7.88 -0.09 -4.96
CA CYS A 37 9.16 -0.78 -5.14
C CYS A 37 9.30 -1.24 -6.60
N PHE A 38 8.28 -1.89 -7.14
CA PHE A 38 8.29 -2.42 -8.50
C PHE A 38 8.53 -1.31 -9.54
N SER A 39 7.85 -0.16 -9.42
CA SER A 39 8.00 0.95 -10.36
C SER A 39 9.36 1.64 -10.30
N GLU A 40 10.09 1.50 -9.19
CA GLU A 40 11.46 1.99 -9.02
C GLU A 40 12.46 1.17 -9.86
N TYR A 41 12.28 -0.15 -9.91
CA TYR A 41 13.18 -1.04 -10.66
C TYR A 41 12.75 -1.25 -12.11
N ILE A 42 11.45 -1.19 -12.39
CA ILE A 42 10.87 -1.49 -13.71
C ILE A 42 10.06 -0.27 -14.13
N PRO A 43 10.70 0.69 -14.84
CA PRO A 43 10.03 1.91 -15.25
C PRO A 43 8.90 1.59 -16.23
N ASN A 44 7.75 2.21 -15.99
CA ASN A 44 6.60 2.11 -16.89
C ASN A 44 6.95 2.74 -18.24
N ASN A 45 7.02 1.91 -19.28
CA ASN A 45 7.11 2.36 -20.66
C ASN A 45 5.73 2.19 -21.31
N PRO A 46 5.11 3.24 -21.86
CA PRO A 46 3.80 3.13 -22.55
C PRO A 46 3.83 2.18 -23.76
N ALA A 47 5.01 1.88 -24.31
CA ALA A 47 5.18 0.89 -25.36
C ALA A 47 5.14 -0.57 -24.85
N ASN A 48 5.30 -0.78 -23.54
CA ASN A 48 5.28 -2.12 -22.95
C ASN A 48 3.82 -2.56 -22.70
N PRO A 49 3.48 -3.83 -22.98
CA PRO A 49 2.20 -4.37 -22.55
C PRO A 49 2.08 -4.29 -21.03
N LYS A 50 0.86 -4.05 -20.54
CA LYS A 50 0.58 -4.02 -19.11
C LYS A 50 0.92 -5.39 -18.50
N PHE A 51 1.81 -5.39 -17.50
CA PHE A 51 2.26 -6.62 -16.82
C PHE A 51 1.93 -6.63 -15.32
N ILE A 52 1.25 -5.60 -14.80
CA ILE A 52 0.74 -5.54 -13.42
C ILE A 52 -0.77 -5.37 -13.46
N TYR A 53 -1.49 -6.20 -12.71
CA TYR A 53 -2.93 -6.12 -12.53
C TYR A 53 -3.28 -6.08 -11.04
N THR A 54 -4.06 -5.08 -10.66
CA THR A 54 -4.64 -4.89 -9.33
C THR A 54 -6.15 -5.09 -9.41
N GLN A 55 -6.82 -5.23 -8.27
CA GLN A 55 -8.29 -5.35 -8.25
C GLN A 55 -9.05 -4.17 -8.88
N HIS A 56 -8.36 -3.04 -9.10
CA HIS A 56 -8.93 -1.84 -9.72
C HIS A 56 -8.92 -1.92 -11.24
N ASP A 57 -8.20 -2.89 -11.81
CA ASP A 57 -8.08 -3.07 -13.24
C ASP A 57 -9.21 -3.91 -13.80
N GLN A 58 -9.84 -3.42 -14.87
CA GLN A 58 -10.94 -4.12 -15.55
C GLN A 58 -10.55 -5.53 -16.01
N LEU A 59 -9.28 -5.75 -16.35
CA LEU A 59 -8.76 -7.03 -16.80
C LEU A 59 -8.36 -7.99 -15.67
N TYR A 60 -8.36 -7.55 -14.40
CA TYR A 60 -7.88 -8.36 -13.28
C TYR A 60 -8.59 -9.71 -13.17
N MET A 61 -9.92 -9.73 -13.20
CA MET A 61 -10.69 -10.97 -13.09
C MET A 61 -10.51 -11.87 -14.31
N SER A 62 -10.37 -11.28 -15.51
CA SER A 62 -10.12 -12.04 -16.74
C SER A 62 -8.76 -12.75 -16.68
N VAL A 63 -7.70 -12.03 -16.29
CA VAL A 63 -6.36 -12.58 -16.13
C VAL A 63 -6.33 -13.64 -15.03
N LEU A 64 -6.91 -13.36 -13.86
CA LEU A 64 -7.01 -14.31 -12.75
C LEU A 64 -7.69 -15.61 -13.20
N ASN A 65 -8.87 -15.52 -13.80
CA ASN A 65 -9.67 -16.69 -14.16
C ASN A 65 -9.10 -17.46 -15.35
N SER A 66 -8.33 -16.82 -16.24
CA SER A 66 -7.78 -17.47 -17.44
C SER A 66 -6.83 -18.64 -17.14
N THR A 67 -6.24 -18.67 -15.95
CA THR A 67 -5.25 -19.69 -15.55
C THR A 67 -5.78 -20.68 -14.50
N ILE A 68 -6.97 -20.41 -13.91
CA ILE A 68 -7.57 -21.31 -12.92
C ILE A 68 -8.08 -22.57 -13.63
N GLN A 69 -7.39 -23.68 -13.42
CA GLN A 69 -7.77 -24.98 -14.01
C GLN A 69 -8.83 -25.73 -13.19
N ASN A 70 -8.83 -25.54 -11.86
CA ASN A 70 -9.76 -26.21 -10.96
C ASN A 70 -10.85 -25.23 -10.51
N LEU A 71 -12.07 -25.43 -10.99
CA LEU A 71 -13.24 -24.59 -10.72
C LEU A 71 -13.64 -24.53 -9.24
N ARG A 72 -13.12 -25.43 -8.38
CA ARG A 72 -13.28 -25.30 -6.92
C ARG A 72 -12.72 -23.98 -6.38
N PHE A 73 -11.77 -23.36 -7.09
CA PHE A 73 -11.09 -22.12 -6.67
C PHE A 73 -11.65 -20.85 -7.33
N THR A 74 -12.78 -20.92 -8.05
CA THR A 74 -13.40 -19.74 -8.69
C THR A 74 -14.50 -19.10 -7.86
N SER A 75 -14.75 -19.58 -6.62
CA SER A 75 -15.78 -19.02 -5.75
C SER A 75 -15.43 -17.61 -5.28
N ASP A 76 -16.43 -16.76 -5.06
CA ASP A 76 -16.26 -15.41 -4.53
C ASP A 76 -15.60 -15.36 -3.16
N THR A 77 -15.78 -16.43 -2.35
CA THR A 77 -15.14 -16.58 -1.04
C THR A 77 -13.67 -16.97 -1.12
N THR A 78 -13.19 -17.39 -2.30
CA THR A 78 -11.78 -17.71 -2.50
C THR A 78 -10.93 -16.44 -2.35
N PRO A 79 -9.89 -16.45 -1.50
CA PRO A 79 -8.97 -15.32 -1.38
C PRO A 79 -8.32 -14.99 -2.72
N LYS A 80 -8.27 -13.70 -3.04
CA LYS A 80 -7.73 -13.19 -4.31
C LYS A 80 -6.40 -12.47 -4.04
N PRO A 81 -5.41 -12.57 -4.94
CA PRO A 81 -4.13 -11.91 -4.77
C PRO A 81 -4.28 -10.38 -4.79
N LEU A 82 -3.48 -9.67 -3.99
CA LEU A 82 -3.48 -8.19 -4.02
C LEU A 82 -3.02 -7.64 -5.38
N VAL A 83 -2.06 -8.33 -6.01
CA VAL A 83 -1.46 -7.98 -7.29
C VAL A 83 -1.18 -9.25 -8.08
N ILE A 84 -1.44 -9.22 -9.39
CA ILE A 84 -1.01 -10.24 -10.35
C ILE A 84 0.07 -9.62 -11.24
N VAL A 85 1.23 -10.27 -11.33
CA VAL A 85 2.33 -9.86 -12.20
C VAL A 85 2.47 -10.88 -13.33
N THR A 86 2.41 -10.40 -14.57
CA THR A 86 2.61 -11.21 -15.79
C THR A 86 3.89 -10.75 -16.50
N PRO A 87 5.07 -11.17 -16.02
CA PRO A 87 6.34 -10.67 -16.54
C PRO A 87 6.53 -11.03 -18.02
N SER A 88 7.04 -10.08 -18.81
CA SER A 88 7.38 -10.27 -20.23
C SER A 88 8.88 -10.37 -20.50
N ASN A 89 9.71 -10.02 -19.51
CA ASN A 89 11.17 -10.13 -19.55
C ASN A 89 11.67 -10.74 -18.23
N VAL A 90 12.81 -11.42 -18.29
CA VAL A 90 13.51 -11.98 -17.11
C VAL A 90 13.84 -10.90 -16.10
N SER A 91 14.13 -9.67 -16.55
CA SER A 91 14.38 -8.53 -15.66
C SER A 91 13.18 -8.12 -14.80
N HIS A 92 11.98 -8.66 -15.07
CA HIS A 92 10.79 -8.39 -14.27
C HIS A 92 10.59 -9.37 -13.09
N ILE A 93 11.41 -10.42 -13.00
CA ILE A 93 11.40 -11.45 -11.94
C ILE A 93 12.50 -11.15 -10.93
#